data_AF-A0A7Y8LDD6-F1
#
_entry.id   AF-A0A7Y8LDD6-F1
#
_cell.length_a   1.000
_cell.length_b   1.000
_cell.length_c   1.000
_cell.angle_alpha   90.00
_cell.angle_beta   90.00
_cell.angle_gamma   90.00
#
_symmetry.space_group_name_H-M   'P 1'
#
loop_
_entity.id
_entity.type
_entity.pdbx_description
1 polymer ?
#
loop_
_entity_poly.entity_id
_entity_poly.type
_entity_poly.pdbx_seq_one_letter_code
_entity_poly.pdbx_strand_id
1 'polypeptide(L)'
;KQLLMPPSSHSCPDGTSILGLTKIPPKLASGDIYTKLGKLASKEAAQTLVNSRSTLPEESIRATLVTPLDDPVMRADIVVIMAPPETMMWLSMASTYFTGKRMNFQMGSYNAQCLETTVYPYTTREINLSLGCYGCRAISDLSDDLMFMGIPLAKMEQLTAGLTHLGRKAIPDVRSRTYLPPLI
;
A
#
# COMPACT_ATOMS: atom_id res chain seq x y z
N LYS A 1 -8.39 -18.08 -1.17
CA LYS A 1 -9.55 -17.84 -2.06
C LYS A 1 -9.17 -16.76 -3.06
N GLN A 2 -9.36 -17.01 -4.35
CA GLN A 2 -9.16 -16.00 -5.39
C GLN A 2 -10.44 -15.18 -5.54
N LEU A 3 -10.32 -13.88 -5.75
CA LEU A 3 -11.44 -12.93 -5.82
C LEU A 3 -11.26 -12.02 -7.02
N LEU A 4 -12.11 -12.19 -8.04
CA LEU A 4 -12.27 -11.20 -9.09
C LEU A 4 -13.26 -10.14 -8.60
N MET A 5 -12.79 -8.92 -8.41
CA MET A 5 -13.55 -7.84 -7.80
C MET A 5 -13.94 -6.78 -8.86
N PRO A 6 -15.10 -6.92 -9.52
CA PRO A 6 -15.70 -5.83 -10.30
C PRO A 6 -16.06 -4.64 -9.38
N PRO A 7 -16.44 -3.47 -9.93
CA PRO A 7 -16.76 -2.28 -9.14
C PRO A 7 -17.70 -2.53 -7.95
N SER A 8 -18.75 -3.35 -8.14
CA SER A 8 -19.74 -3.67 -7.11
C SER A 8 -19.21 -4.53 -5.95
N SER A 9 -18.03 -5.13 -6.10
CA SER A 9 -17.38 -5.94 -5.08
C SER A 9 -16.39 -5.17 -4.21
N HIS A 10 -16.23 -3.86 -4.46
CA HIS A 10 -15.42 -2.97 -3.62
C HIS A 10 -16.31 -2.17 -2.69
N SER A 11 -15.99 -2.19 -1.39
CA SER A 11 -16.76 -1.46 -0.37
C SER A 11 -16.50 0.06 -0.37
N CYS A 12 -15.36 0.50 -0.92
CA CYS A 12 -14.94 1.90 -0.90
C CYS A 12 -15.13 2.54 -2.29
N PRO A 13 -16.08 3.48 -2.46
CA PRO A 13 -16.31 4.15 -3.75
C PRO A 13 -15.14 5.06 -4.15
N ASP A 14 -14.36 5.52 -3.17
CA ASP A 14 -13.14 6.26 -3.46
C ASP A 14 -12.08 5.34 -4.06
N GLY A 15 -11.97 4.13 -3.51
CA GLY A 15 -11.10 3.08 -4.03
C GLY A 15 -11.44 2.68 -5.46
N THR A 16 -12.72 2.50 -5.80
CA THR A 16 -13.11 2.16 -7.18
C THR A 16 -12.74 3.26 -8.17
N SER A 17 -12.92 4.53 -7.78
CA SER A 17 -12.53 5.65 -8.65
C SER A 17 -11.01 5.72 -8.87
N ILE A 18 -10.22 5.54 -7.80
CA ILE A 18 -8.75 5.56 -7.86
C ILE A 18 -8.22 4.42 -8.73
N LEU A 19 -8.82 3.24 -8.61
CA LEU A 19 -8.46 2.04 -9.38
C LEU A 19 -8.95 2.10 -10.84
N GLY A 20 -9.60 3.18 -11.29
CA GLY A 20 -10.10 3.31 -12.65
C GLY A 20 -11.26 2.36 -12.96
N LEU A 21 -11.94 1.82 -11.94
CA LEU A 21 -13.09 0.93 -12.08
C LEU A 21 -14.38 1.70 -12.37
N THR A 22 -14.47 2.93 -11.88
CA THR A 22 -15.63 3.81 -12.02
C THR A 22 -15.18 5.25 -12.19
N LYS A 23 -16.09 6.12 -12.61
CA LYS A 23 -15.93 7.57 -12.48
C LYS A 23 -15.89 7.98 -11.01
N ILE A 24 -15.30 9.14 -10.73
CA ILE A 24 -15.35 9.70 -9.39
C ILE A 24 -16.78 10.14 -9.02
N PRO A 25 -17.35 9.68 -7.89
CA PRO A 25 -18.66 10.14 -7.44
C PRO A 25 -18.68 11.67 -7.19
N PRO A 26 -19.74 12.40 -7.59
CA PRO A 26 -19.76 13.87 -7.49
C PRO A 26 -19.48 14.44 -6.08
N LYS A 27 -19.98 13.77 -5.03
CA LYS A 27 -19.76 14.16 -3.63
C LYS A 27 -18.34 13.88 -3.12
N LEU A 28 -17.62 12.93 -3.73
CA LEU A 28 -16.19 12.73 -3.47
C LEU A 28 -15.39 13.78 -4.23
N ALA A 29 -15.70 13.99 -5.51
CA ALA A 29 -15.05 14.99 -6.35
C ALA A 29 -15.14 16.41 -5.77
N SER A 30 -16.28 16.78 -5.20
CA SER A 30 -16.47 18.08 -4.56
C SER A 30 -15.72 18.24 -3.23
N GLY A 31 -15.28 17.14 -2.61
CA GLY A 31 -14.70 17.11 -1.27
C GLY A 31 -15.73 17.03 -0.12
N ASP A 32 -17.04 17.12 -0.42
CA ASP A 32 -18.10 17.23 0.60
C ASP A 32 -18.16 16.01 1.54
N ILE A 33 -17.74 14.82 1.07
CA ILE A 33 -17.69 13.62 1.93
C ILE A 33 -16.62 13.75 3.01
N TYR A 34 -15.45 14.31 2.72
CA TYR A 34 -14.36 14.39 3.70
C TYR A 34 -14.68 15.37 4.83
N THR A 35 -15.35 16.47 4.51
CA THR A 35 -15.82 17.44 5.52
C THR A 35 -16.95 16.84 6.37
N LYS A 36 -17.94 16.17 5.75
CA LYS A 36 -19.04 15.51 6.47
C LYS A 36 -18.58 14.39 7.40
N LEU A 37 -17.53 13.67 7.02
CA LEU A 37 -16.92 12.64 7.87
C LEU A 37 -15.97 13.23 8.93
N GLY A 38 -15.83 14.57 9.01
CA GLY A 38 -14.93 15.23 9.96
C GLY A 38 -13.45 14.95 9.72
N LYS A 39 -13.08 14.48 8.52
CA LYS A 39 -11.69 14.15 8.19
C LYS A 39 -10.88 15.37 7.79
N LEU A 40 -11.54 16.42 7.31
CA LEU A 40 -10.91 17.65 6.86
C LEU A 40 -11.74 18.86 7.30
N ALA A 41 -11.03 19.93 7.65
CA ALA A 41 -11.63 21.13 8.25
C ALA A 41 -12.47 21.96 7.28
N SER A 42 -12.18 21.89 5.98
CA SER A 42 -12.87 22.70 4.97
C SER A 42 -12.95 21.98 3.62
N LYS A 43 -13.80 22.51 2.74
CA LYS A 43 -13.99 21.99 1.39
C LYS A 43 -12.73 22.19 0.54
N GLU A 44 -12.01 23.28 0.75
CA GLU A 44 -10.76 23.61 0.07
C GLU A 44 -9.65 22.61 0.45
N ALA A 45 -9.55 22.26 1.73
CA ALA A 45 -8.64 21.20 2.19
C ALA A 45 -9.01 19.85 1.57
N ALA A 46 -10.31 19.54 1.49
CA ALA A 46 -10.81 18.33 0.83
C ALA A 46 -10.50 18.27 -0.66
N GLN A 47 -10.65 19.38 -1.38
CA GLN A 47 -10.30 19.44 -2.80
C GLN A 47 -8.80 19.31 -3.03
N THR A 48 -7.97 19.92 -2.18
CA THR A 48 -6.51 19.75 -2.23
C THR A 48 -6.13 18.27 -2.10
N LEU A 49 -6.77 17.55 -1.18
CA LEU A 49 -6.58 16.11 -1.02
C LEU A 49 -7.05 15.33 -2.25
N VAL A 50 -8.26 15.60 -2.74
CA VAL A 50 -8.85 14.88 -3.88
C VAL A 50 -8.05 15.11 -5.16
N ASN A 51 -7.50 16.30 -5.36
CA ASN A 51 -6.75 16.65 -6.57
C ASN A 51 -5.28 16.18 -6.54
N SER A 52 -4.71 15.97 -5.35
CA SER A 52 -3.31 15.53 -5.23
C SER A 52 -3.12 14.03 -5.42
N ARG A 53 -4.19 13.24 -5.31
CA ARG A 53 -4.12 11.78 -5.43
C ARG A 53 -3.97 11.34 -6.89
N SER A 54 -3.09 10.39 -7.14
CA SER A 54 -3.00 9.73 -8.44
C SER A 54 -4.18 8.78 -8.63
N THR A 55 -4.64 8.64 -9.88
CA THR A 55 -5.73 7.73 -10.25
C THR A 55 -5.39 7.06 -11.57
N LEU A 56 -5.96 5.89 -11.82
CA LEU A 56 -6.01 5.32 -13.17
C LEU A 56 -7.12 6.02 -13.97
N PRO A 57 -7.03 6.05 -15.31
CA PRO A 57 -8.07 6.65 -16.13
C PRO A 57 -9.44 6.05 -15.82
N GLU A 58 -10.48 6.88 -15.80
CA GLU A 58 -11.83 6.43 -15.47
C GLU A 58 -12.27 5.28 -16.39
N GLU A 59 -12.87 4.25 -15.81
CA GLU A 59 -13.42 3.09 -16.53
C GLU A 59 -12.37 2.31 -17.37
N SER A 60 -11.08 2.50 -17.10
CA SER A 60 -9.98 1.78 -17.77
C SER A 60 -9.76 0.35 -17.23
N ILE A 61 -10.20 0.08 -16.02
CA ILE A 61 -10.09 -1.23 -15.37
C ILE A 61 -11.48 -1.84 -15.21
N ARG A 62 -11.63 -3.12 -15.55
CA ARG A 62 -12.93 -3.82 -15.43
C ARG A 62 -13.13 -4.48 -14.07
N ALA A 63 -12.05 -4.97 -13.48
CA ALA A 63 -12.03 -5.64 -12.19
C ALA A 63 -10.59 -5.68 -11.66
N THR A 64 -10.43 -5.78 -10.35
CA THR A 64 -9.15 -6.15 -9.73
C THR A 64 -9.19 -7.60 -9.32
N LEU A 65 -8.14 -8.37 -9.61
CA LEU A 65 -8.00 -9.74 -9.14
C LEU A 65 -7.15 -9.76 -7.87
N VAL A 66 -7.64 -10.41 -6.82
CA VAL A 66 -6.92 -10.65 -5.58
C VAL A 66 -6.74 -12.14 -5.41
N THR A 67 -5.49 -12.58 -5.20
CA THR A 67 -5.14 -13.99 -5.04
C THR A 67 -4.11 -14.16 -3.93
N PRO A 68 -4.13 -15.29 -3.19
CA PRO A 68 -3.02 -15.67 -2.34
C PRO A 68 -1.72 -15.73 -3.13
N LEU A 69 -0.61 -15.35 -2.49
CA LEU A 69 0.70 -15.31 -3.16
C LEU A 69 1.26 -16.70 -3.46
N ASP A 70 0.89 -17.70 -2.67
CA ASP A 70 1.28 -19.11 -2.78
C ASP A 70 0.46 -19.90 -3.82
N ASP A 71 -0.65 -19.34 -4.30
CA ASP A 71 -1.51 -19.94 -5.34
C ASP A 71 -2.03 -18.87 -6.33
N PRO A 72 -1.15 -18.26 -7.16
CA PRO A 72 -1.56 -17.24 -8.11
C PRO A 72 -2.17 -17.85 -9.37
N VAL A 73 -3.37 -17.41 -9.77
CA VAL A 73 -3.98 -17.83 -11.05
C VAL A 73 -3.51 -17.05 -12.27
N MET A 74 -2.78 -15.96 -12.05
CA MET A 74 -2.07 -15.22 -13.09
C MET A 74 -0.91 -14.44 -12.47
N ARG A 75 -0.04 -13.91 -13.32
CA ARG A 75 1.05 -13.05 -12.90
C ARG A 75 0.49 -11.80 -12.21
N ALA A 76 0.87 -11.60 -10.95
CA ALA A 76 0.50 -10.40 -10.21
C ALA A 76 1.24 -9.17 -10.75
N ASP A 77 0.56 -8.02 -10.78
CA ASP A 77 1.22 -6.75 -11.01
C ASP A 77 1.95 -6.30 -9.75
N ILE A 78 1.23 -6.35 -8.63
CA ILE A 78 1.66 -5.89 -7.30
C ILE A 78 1.42 -6.99 -6.27
N VAL A 79 2.39 -7.19 -5.38
CA VAL A 79 2.27 -7.97 -4.15
C VAL A 79 2.00 -7.00 -3.00
N VAL A 80 0.92 -7.23 -2.25
CA VAL A 80 0.59 -6.44 -1.06
C VAL A 80 0.86 -7.27 0.19
N ILE A 81 1.62 -6.70 1.12
CA ILE A 81 1.90 -7.30 2.44
C ILE A 81 1.20 -6.46 3.50
N MET A 82 0.45 -7.13 4.38
CA MET A 82 -0.15 -6.55 5.58
C MET A 82 0.52 -7.17 6.79
N ALA A 83 1.26 -6.40 7.56
CA ALA A 83 2.04 -6.90 8.70
C ALA A 83 2.42 -5.76 9.66
N PRO A 84 2.91 -6.07 10.86
CA PRO A 84 3.37 -5.05 11.81
C PRO A 84 4.52 -4.18 11.29
N PRO A 85 4.72 -2.97 11.89
CA PRO A 85 5.77 -2.04 11.49
C PRO A 85 7.19 -2.65 11.43
N GLU A 86 7.51 -3.60 12.31
CA GLU A 86 8.81 -4.27 12.28
C GLU A 86 9.03 -5.04 10.96
N THR A 87 7.99 -5.73 10.47
CA THR A 87 8.05 -6.40 9.16
C THR A 87 8.28 -5.40 8.05
N MET A 88 7.60 -4.24 8.09
CA MET A 88 7.79 -3.16 7.10
C MET A 88 9.22 -2.61 7.12
N MET A 89 9.82 -2.46 8.30
CA MET A 89 11.22 -2.07 8.47
C MET A 89 12.15 -3.08 7.79
N TRP A 90 11.98 -4.38 8.07
CA TRP A 90 12.83 -5.41 7.48
C TRP A 90 12.69 -5.51 5.96
N LEU A 91 11.48 -5.41 5.43
CA LEU A 91 11.24 -5.39 3.99
C LEU A 91 11.85 -4.14 3.33
N SER A 92 11.78 -2.98 3.99
CA SER A 92 12.40 -1.75 3.49
C SER A 92 13.92 -1.90 3.42
N MET A 93 14.55 -2.40 4.49
CA MET A 93 15.99 -2.69 4.51
C MET A 93 16.37 -3.75 3.46
N ALA A 94 15.58 -4.80 3.32
CA ALA A 94 15.81 -5.85 2.33
C ALA A 94 15.75 -5.32 0.89
N SER A 95 14.80 -4.44 0.61
CA SER A 95 14.63 -3.86 -0.74
C SER A 95 15.84 -3.05 -1.19
N THR A 96 16.58 -2.47 -0.25
CA THR A 96 17.75 -1.63 -0.53
C THR A 96 19.06 -2.32 -0.17
N TYR A 97 19.03 -3.57 0.29
CA TYR A 97 20.20 -4.32 0.79
C TYR A 97 21.42 -4.25 -0.15
N PHE A 98 21.21 -4.47 -1.45
CA PHE A 98 22.28 -4.48 -2.45
C PHE A 98 22.62 -3.10 -3.03
N THR A 99 21.85 -2.06 -2.70
CA THR A 99 21.99 -0.74 -3.32
C THR A 99 22.29 0.38 -2.32
N GLY A 100 21.96 0.20 -1.04
CA GLY A 100 22.03 1.23 0.00
C GLY A 100 21.16 2.46 -0.27
N LYS A 101 20.33 2.44 -1.31
CA LYS A 101 19.53 3.61 -1.71
C LYS A 101 18.50 3.96 -0.64
N ARG A 102 18.30 5.25 -0.40
CA ARG A 102 17.22 5.72 0.47
C ARG A 102 15.88 5.52 -0.24
N MET A 103 14.91 4.95 0.46
CA MET A 103 13.53 4.87 -0.03
C MET A 103 12.82 6.21 0.17
N ASN A 104 11.96 6.56 -0.79
CA ASN A 104 11.04 7.69 -0.70
C ASN A 104 9.61 7.16 -0.72
N PHE A 105 8.94 7.22 0.43
CA PHE A 105 7.55 6.79 0.55
C PHE A 105 6.61 7.97 0.25
N GLN A 106 5.51 7.68 -0.45
CA GLN A 106 4.46 8.65 -0.76
C GLN A 106 3.18 8.21 -0.07
N MET A 107 2.82 8.90 1.01
CA MET A 107 1.72 8.49 1.88
C MET A 107 0.92 9.70 2.35
N GLY A 108 -0.39 9.67 2.12
CA GLY A 108 -1.35 10.60 2.68
C GLY A 108 -2.15 10.01 3.85
N SER A 109 -2.16 8.68 3.99
CA SER A 109 -2.98 7.89 4.93
C SER A 109 -4.50 7.97 4.70
N TYR A 110 -4.91 8.43 3.52
CA TYR A 110 -6.32 8.47 3.11
C TYR A 110 -6.71 7.35 2.14
N ASN A 111 -5.73 6.81 1.39
CA ASN A 111 -5.99 5.87 0.30
C ASN A 111 -4.98 4.70 0.33
N ALA A 112 -5.15 3.78 1.28
CA ALA A 112 -4.18 2.70 1.53
C ALA A 112 -4.13 1.64 0.43
N GLN A 113 -5.15 0.77 0.38
CA GLN A 113 -5.14 -0.38 -0.54
C GLN A 113 -5.21 0.05 -2.00
N CYS A 114 -6.06 1.03 -2.32
CA CYS A 114 -6.26 1.48 -3.69
C CYS A 114 -5.08 2.29 -4.25
N LEU A 115 -4.56 3.27 -3.51
CA LEU A 115 -3.53 4.18 -4.03
C LEU A 115 -2.14 3.77 -3.55
N GLU A 116 -1.88 3.90 -2.25
CA GLU A 116 -0.54 3.86 -1.69
C GLU A 116 0.13 2.51 -1.91
N THR A 117 -0.64 1.41 -1.90
CA THR A 117 -0.10 0.05 -2.07
C THR A 117 -0.40 -0.58 -3.43
N THR A 118 -1.27 0.02 -4.25
CA THR A 118 -1.62 -0.52 -5.57
C THR A 118 -1.29 0.45 -6.69
N VAL A 119 -2.05 1.53 -6.89
CA VAL A 119 -1.86 2.44 -8.04
C VAL A 119 -0.49 3.10 -8.05
N TYR A 120 0.03 3.55 -6.90
CA TYR A 120 1.35 4.16 -6.83
C TYR A 120 2.46 3.16 -7.22
N PRO A 121 2.57 1.96 -6.61
CA PRO A 121 3.53 0.96 -7.06
C PRO A 121 3.32 0.51 -8.51
N TYR A 122 2.07 0.42 -8.97
CA TYR A 122 1.75 -0.01 -10.33
C TYR A 122 2.25 0.96 -11.40
N THR A 123 2.06 2.25 -11.17
CA THR A 123 2.40 3.31 -12.12
C THR A 123 3.87 3.72 -12.03
N THR A 124 4.42 3.84 -10.82
CA THR A 124 5.81 4.29 -10.61
C THR A 124 6.84 3.17 -10.68
N ARG A 125 6.37 1.92 -10.56
CA ARG A 125 7.23 0.74 -10.37
C ARG A 125 8.14 0.84 -9.15
N GLU A 126 7.77 1.62 -8.14
CA GLU A 126 8.46 1.72 -6.85
C GLU A 126 7.70 1.04 -5.71
N ILE A 127 8.43 0.56 -4.70
CA ILE A 127 7.80 0.05 -3.46
C ILE A 127 7.24 1.22 -2.67
N ASN A 128 6.09 1.04 -2.04
CA ASN A 128 5.54 2.05 -1.16
C ASN A 128 4.85 1.47 0.08
N LEU A 129 4.75 2.30 1.12
CA LEU A 129 4.14 1.98 2.41
C LEU A 129 2.82 2.69 2.60
N SER A 130 1.98 2.12 3.46
CA SER A 130 0.77 2.75 3.97
C SER A 130 0.57 2.40 5.44
N LEU A 131 0.06 3.36 6.21
CA LEU A 131 -0.43 3.15 7.58
C LEU A 131 -1.82 2.51 7.64
N GLY A 132 -2.41 2.21 6.48
CA GLY A 132 -3.84 1.96 6.36
C GLY A 132 -4.61 3.28 6.28
N CYS A 133 -5.82 3.21 5.73
CA CYS A 133 -6.69 4.38 5.68
C CYS A 133 -7.90 4.18 6.58
N TYR A 134 -8.54 5.30 6.91
CA TYR A 134 -9.80 5.30 7.64
C TYR A 134 -10.81 4.30 7.05
N GLY A 135 -10.92 4.23 5.72
CA GLY A 135 -11.87 3.35 5.05
C GLY A 135 -11.60 1.88 5.39
N CYS A 136 -10.36 1.42 5.24
CA CYS A 136 -9.95 0.06 5.60
C CYS A 136 -10.30 -0.25 7.06
N ARG A 137 -9.94 0.64 8.00
CA ARG A 137 -10.19 0.41 9.44
C ARG A 137 -11.67 0.45 9.82
N ALA A 138 -12.47 1.27 9.13
CA ALA A 138 -13.89 1.41 9.43
C ALA A 138 -14.77 0.26 8.92
N ILE A 139 -14.31 -0.51 7.92
CA ILE A 139 -15.13 -1.50 7.21
C ILE A 139 -14.57 -2.92 7.24
N SER A 140 -13.44 -3.14 7.92
CA SER A 140 -12.81 -4.45 8.05
C SER A 140 -12.37 -4.72 9.48
N ASP A 141 -11.95 -5.96 9.73
CA ASP A 141 -11.38 -6.47 10.97
C ASP A 141 -9.86 -6.27 11.07
N LEU A 142 -9.34 -5.25 10.37
CA LEU A 142 -7.92 -4.93 10.38
C LEU A 142 -7.45 -4.51 11.78
N SER A 143 -6.42 -5.18 12.28
CA SER A 143 -5.77 -4.83 13.55
C SER A 143 -5.06 -3.46 13.49
N ASP A 144 -5.00 -2.80 14.65
CA ASP A 144 -4.37 -1.48 14.82
C ASP A 144 -2.86 -1.51 14.63
N ASP A 145 -2.24 -2.67 14.82
CA ASP A 145 -0.81 -2.88 14.65
C ASP A 145 -0.41 -3.18 13.20
N LEU A 146 -1.35 -3.28 12.25
CA LEU A 146 -1.01 -3.60 10.87
C LEU A 146 -0.72 -2.34 10.04
N MET A 147 0.38 -2.42 9.30
CA MET A 147 0.72 -1.55 8.18
C MET A 147 0.60 -2.32 6.86
N PHE A 148 0.74 -1.62 5.75
CA PHE A 148 0.68 -2.20 4.42
C PHE A 148 1.92 -1.80 3.61
N MET A 149 2.35 -2.69 2.72
CA MET A 149 3.38 -2.41 1.72
C MET A 149 2.92 -2.93 0.37
N GLY A 150 3.00 -2.09 -0.66
CA GLY A 150 2.82 -2.47 -2.05
C GLY A 150 4.17 -2.66 -2.73
N ILE A 151 4.37 -3.82 -3.35
CA ILE A 151 5.64 -4.22 -3.97
C ILE A 151 5.38 -4.63 -5.42
N PRO A 152 5.96 -3.93 -6.41
CA PRO A 152 5.92 -4.40 -7.79
C PRO A 152 6.53 -5.80 -7.90
N LEU A 153 5.86 -6.72 -8.59
CA LEU A 153 6.31 -8.12 -8.67
C LEU A 153 7.79 -8.24 -9.14
N ALA A 154 8.21 -7.35 -10.04
CA ALA A 154 9.58 -7.30 -10.55
C ALA A 154 10.66 -7.05 -9.48
N LYS A 155 10.31 -6.51 -8.29
CA LYS A 155 11.25 -6.27 -7.18
C LYS A 155 11.29 -7.42 -6.16
N MET A 156 10.43 -8.43 -6.29
CA MET A 156 10.31 -9.52 -5.30
C MET A 156 11.58 -10.37 -5.19
N GLU A 157 12.27 -10.64 -6.29
CA GLU A 157 13.51 -11.43 -6.29
C GLU A 157 14.60 -10.73 -5.46
N GLN A 158 14.86 -9.46 -5.75
CA GLN A 158 15.83 -8.66 -4.98
C GLN A 158 15.43 -8.55 -3.50
N LEU A 159 14.14 -8.32 -3.24
CA LEU A 159 13.61 -8.20 -1.88
C LEU A 159 13.82 -9.48 -1.08
N THR A 160 13.48 -10.64 -1.63
CA THR A 160 13.61 -11.94 -0.95
C THR A 160 15.08 -12.32 -0.74
N ALA A 161 15.96 -12.01 -1.69
CA ALA A 161 17.39 -12.17 -1.52
C ALA A 161 17.92 -11.29 -0.37
N GLY A 162 17.60 -10.00 -0.35
CA GLY A 162 17.99 -9.08 0.72
C GLY A 162 17.47 -9.52 2.09
N LEU A 163 16.22 -9.98 2.16
CA LEU A 163 15.62 -10.49 3.39
C LEU A 163 16.31 -11.76 3.89
N THR A 164 16.67 -12.67 2.98
CA THR A 164 17.44 -13.88 3.30
C THR A 164 18.80 -13.53 3.89
N HIS A 165 19.49 -12.52 3.34
CA HIS A 165 20.76 -12.06 3.88
C HIS A 165 20.61 -11.44 5.28
N LEU A 166 19.62 -10.57 5.48
CA LEU A 166 19.34 -9.97 6.79
C LEU A 166 18.96 -11.03 7.83
N GLY A 167 18.26 -12.09 7.41
CA GLY A 167 17.87 -13.23 8.24
C GLY A 167 19.04 -14.03 8.82
N ARG A 168 20.24 -13.93 8.23
CA ARG A 168 21.44 -14.64 8.74
C ARG A 168 22.05 -14.00 9.98
N LYS A 169 21.82 -12.69 10.19
CA LYS A 169 22.49 -11.94 11.26
C LYS A 169 21.64 -10.80 11.83
N ALA A 170 21.34 -9.78 11.03
CA ALA A 170 20.70 -8.56 11.52
C ALA A 170 19.35 -8.82 12.21
N ILE A 171 18.50 -9.67 11.62
CA ILE A 171 17.19 -10.00 12.19
C ILE A 171 17.34 -10.81 13.49
N PRO A 172 18.11 -11.91 13.54
CA PRO A 172 18.42 -12.59 14.79
C PRO A 172 19.00 -11.68 15.87
N ASP A 173 20.01 -10.87 15.54
CA ASP A 173 20.72 -9.99 16.49
C ASP A 173 19.77 -8.96 17.11
N VAL A 174 18.89 -8.33 16.33
CA VAL A 174 17.88 -7.39 16.85
C VAL A 174 16.88 -8.10 17.75
N ARG A 175 16.40 -9.30 17.36
CA ARG A 175 15.43 -10.07 18.16
C ARG A 175 16.03 -10.61 19.46
N SER A 176 17.32 -10.92 19.49
CA SER A 176 18.06 -11.29 20.70
C SER A 176 18.52 -10.08 21.52
N ARG A 177 18.21 -8.85 21.08
CA ARG A 177 18.69 -7.59 21.68
C ARG A 177 20.21 -7.53 21.81
N THR A 178 20.91 -8.15 20.86
CA THR A 178 22.36 -8.12 20.76
C THR A 178 22.78 -6.83 20.07
N TYR A 179 23.03 -5.79 20.87
CA TYR A 179 23.63 -4.55 20.38
C TYR A 179 25.15 -4.72 20.32
N LEU A 180 25.70 -4.78 19.11
CA LEU A 180 27.14 -4.64 18.92
C LEU A 180 27.45 -3.14 18.89
N PRO A 181 28.26 -2.60 19.81
CA PRO A 181 28.78 -1.25 19.64
C PRO A 181 29.51 -1.15 18.29
N PRO A 182 29.66 0.05 17.71
CA PRO A 182 30.46 0.23 16.50
C PRO A 182 31.75 -0.56 16.67
N LEU A 183 32.00 -1.53 15.79
CA LEU A 183 33.20 -2.35 15.85
C LEU A 183 34.39 -1.39 15.73
N ILE A 184 35.05 -1.10 16.86
CA ILE A 184 36.27 -0.30 16.92
C ILE A 184 37.43 -1.22 16.54
#